data_AF-A0A091S881-F1
#
_entry.id   AF-A0A091S881-F1
#
_cell.length_a   1.000
_cell.length_b   1.000
_cell.length_c   1.000
_cell.angle_alpha   90.00
_cell.angle_beta   90.00
_cell.angle_gamma   90.00
#
_symmetry.space_group_name_H-M   'P 1'
#
loop_
_entity.id
_entity.type
_entity.pdbx_description
1 polymer ?
#
loop_
_entity_poly.entity_id
_entity_poly.type
_entity_poly.pdbx_seq_one_letter_code
_entity_poly.pdbx_strand_id
1 'polypeptide(L)'
;VCPCRVSSVLNRDVKQFGKKHMFDASEETCWNSDQGTCQWVTLDFPCSVKISQLHIQFQGGFSSRLCTLEGCREGKELEQISTVYPEDSNAMQISFAALGARFQVEETVLDKLKITFENSTDFFGRIVVYHLRVLGER
;
A
#
# COMPACT_ATOMS: atom_id res chain seq x y z
N VAL A 1 -9.16 5.79 -14.66
CA VAL A 1 -8.64 6.07 -13.31
C VAL A 1 -8.90 4.83 -12.47
N CYS A 2 -7.87 4.25 -11.84
CA CYS A 2 -8.01 3.12 -10.92
C CYS A 2 -8.64 3.64 -9.61
N PRO A 3 -9.89 3.27 -9.23
CA PRO A 3 -10.45 3.72 -7.97
C PRO A 3 -9.60 3.24 -6.80
N CYS A 4 -9.35 4.15 -5.86
CA CYS A 4 -8.58 3.87 -4.65
C CYS A 4 -9.45 4.17 -3.42
N ARG A 5 -9.39 3.33 -2.39
CA ARG A 5 -9.97 3.59 -1.06
C ARG A 5 -8.92 3.40 0.00
N VAL A 6 -9.13 4.05 1.14
CA VAL A 6 -8.26 3.96 2.32
C VAL A 6 -9.12 3.78 3.55
N SER A 7 -8.56 3.16 4.58
CA SER A 7 -9.21 2.93 5.87
C SER A 7 -9.68 4.24 6.53
N SER A 8 -8.79 5.23 6.56
CA SER A 8 -9.00 6.50 7.26
C SER A 8 -8.11 7.61 6.68
N VAL A 9 -8.38 8.84 7.10
CA VAL A 9 -7.54 10.03 6.80
C VAL A 9 -7.46 10.85 8.08
N LEU A 10 -6.25 11.26 8.47
CA LEU A 10 -5.99 12.04 9.67
C LEU A 10 -6.92 13.25 9.76
N ASN A 11 -7.66 13.38 10.88
CA ASN A 11 -8.63 14.45 11.12
C ASN A 11 -9.71 14.60 10.03
N ARG A 12 -9.90 13.59 9.17
CA ARG A 12 -10.74 13.66 7.96
C ARG A 12 -10.32 14.76 6.99
N ASP A 13 -9.09 15.26 7.08
CA ASP A 13 -8.57 16.29 6.18
C ASP A 13 -8.08 15.68 4.86
N VAL A 14 -9.05 15.41 3.98
CA VAL A 14 -8.80 14.86 2.65
C VAL A 14 -8.03 15.83 1.75
N LYS A 15 -8.01 17.13 2.07
CA LYS A 15 -7.31 18.13 1.25
C LYS A 15 -5.80 18.04 1.47
N GLN A 16 -5.37 17.85 2.72
CA GLN A 16 -3.97 17.82 3.10
C GLN A 16 -3.38 16.39 3.14
N PHE A 17 -4.18 15.40 3.55
CA PHE A 17 -3.70 14.04 3.84
C PHE A 17 -4.43 12.95 3.04
N GLY A 18 -5.10 13.33 1.95
CA GLY A 18 -5.91 12.41 1.16
C GLY A 18 -5.09 11.42 0.33
N LYS A 19 -5.67 10.23 0.08
CA LYS A 19 -5.10 9.14 -0.75
C LYS A 19 -4.57 9.54 -2.13
N LYS A 20 -5.06 10.64 -2.72
CA LYS A 20 -4.59 11.15 -4.01
C LYS A 20 -3.09 11.48 -3.98
N HIS A 21 -2.57 11.86 -2.81
CA HIS A 21 -1.19 12.28 -2.63
C HIS A 21 -0.20 11.12 -2.78
N MET A 22 -0.64 9.87 -2.57
CA MET A 22 0.21 8.71 -2.87
C MET A 22 0.59 8.59 -4.36
N PHE A 23 -0.11 9.31 -5.26
CA PHE A 23 0.00 9.18 -6.71
C PHE A 23 0.36 10.48 -7.43
N ASP A 24 0.55 11.59 -6.73
CA ASP A 24 0.82 12.89 -7.36
C ASP A 24 2.31 13.19 -7.60
N ALA A 25 3.18 12.26 -7.19
CA ALA A 25 4.64 12.34 -7.31
C ALA A 25 5.28 13.54 -6.57
N SER A 26 4.56 14.15 -5.62
CA SER A 26 5.10 15.19 -4.75
C SER A 26 5.78 14.58 -3.52
N GLU A 27 7.00 15.04 -3.22
CA GLU A 27 7.72 14.65 -2.01
C GLU A 27 7.17 15.35 -0.75
N GLU A 28 6.30 16.35 -0.91
CA GLU A 28 5.78 17.17 0.20
C GLU A 28 4.39 16.75 0.66
N THR A 29 3.69 15.92 -0.13
CA THR A 29 2.31 15.54 0.17
C THR A 29 2.19 14.04 0.36
N CYS A 30 1.34 13.62 1.29
CA CYS A 30 1.19 12.21 1.63
C CYS A 30 -0.25 11.84 1.90
N TRP A 31 -0.53 10.54 1.87
CA TRP A 31 -1.64 10.01 2.63
C TRP A 31 -1.19 9.81 4.08
N ASN A 32 -1.98 10.32 5.02
CA ASN A 32 -1.78 10.10 6.46
C ASN A 32 -3.06 9.50 7.03
N SER A 33 -2.96 8.28 7.56
CA SER A 33 -4.09 7.64 8.20
C SER A 33 -4.40 8.30 9.55
N ASP A 34 -5.61 8.12 10.03
CA ASP A 34 -5.90 8.37 11.45
C ASP A 34 -5.33 7.22 12.32
N GLN A 35 -5.41 7.36 13.64
CA GLN A 35 -5.02 6.30 14.58
C GLN A 35 -5.87 5.03 14.40
N GLY A 36 -5.28 3.87 14.65
CA GLY A 36 -5.98 2.59 14.54
C GLY A 36 -5.06 1.39 14.44
N THR A 37 -5.58 0.20 14.75
CA THR A 37 -4.78 -1.03 14.87
C THR A 37 -4.30 -1.60 13.53
N CYS A 38 -5.10 -1.45 12.47
CA CYS A 38 -4.74 -1.81 11.10
C CYS A 38 -5.25 -0.73 10.14
N GLN A 39 -4.36 -0.26 9.27
CA GLN A 39 -4.73 0.66 8.19
C GLN A 39 -4.67 -0.08 6.87
N TRP A 40 -5.37 0.39 5.85
CA TRP A 40 -5.35 -0.29 4.56
C TRP A 40 -5.58 0.66 3.40
N VAL A 41 -5.11 0.23 2.23
CA VAL A 41 -5.37 0.84 0.93
C VAL A 41 -5.94 -0.23 0.01
N THR A 42 -7.00 0.07 -0.74
CA THR A 42 -7.47 -0.77 -1.84
C THR A 42 -7.34 -0.07 -3.17
N LEU A 43 -7.02 -0.84 -4.21
CA LEU A 43 -6.97 -0.44 -5.60
C LEU A 43 -7.90 -1.35 -6.40
N ASP A 44 -8.83 -0.74 -7.12
CA ASP A 44 -9.76 -1.42 -8.01
C ASP A 44 -9.29 -1.21 -9.46
N PHE A 45 -8.75 -2.25 -10.09
CA PHE A 45 -8.27 -2.14 -11.46
C PHE A 45 -9.46 -2.18 -12.42
N PRO A 46 -9.43 -1.39 -13.52
CA PRO A 46 -10.53 -1.36 -14.49
C PRO A 46 -10.65 -2.65 -15.31
N CYS A 47 -9.64 -3.53 -15.23
CA CYS A 47 -9.59 -4.86 -15.82
C CYS A 47 -8.57 -5.69 -15.04
N SER A 48 -8.55 -7.00 -15.27
CA SER A 48 -7.54 -7.87 -14.71
C SER A 48 -6.14 -7.41 -15.10
N VAL A 49 -5.26 -7.34 -14.10
CA VAL A 49 -3.85 -7.01 -14.28
C VAL A 49 -3.01 -8.05 -13.58
N LYS A 50 -1.86 -8.37 -14.16
CA LYS A 50 -0.83 -9.20 -13.54
C LYS A 50 0.13 -8.28 -12.80
N ILE A 51 0.03 -8.22 -11.48
CA ILE A 51 0.95 -7.41 -10.67
C ILE A 51 2.30 -8.12 -10.56
N SER A 52 3.40 -7.36 -10.57
CA SER A 52 4.76 -7.90 -10.41
C SER A 52 5.63 -7.09 -9.45
N GLN A 53 5.31 -5.81 -9.23
CA GLN A 53 6.04 -4.97 -8.28
C GLN A 53 5.12 -4.01 -7.51
N LEU A 54 5.43 -3.84 -6.24
CA LEU A 54 4.91 -2.82 -5.34
C LEU A 54 6.05 -1.86 -5.00
N HIS A 55 5.87 -0.57 -5.27
CA HIS A 55 6.77 0.47 -4.83
C HIS A 55 6.04 1.28 -3.77
N ILE A 56 6.65 1.43 -2.59
CA ILE A 56 6.05 2.16 -1.48
C ILE A 56 7.12 3.00 -0.78
N GLN A 57 6.76 4.24 -0.46
CA GLN A 57 7.59 5.12 0.34
C GLN A 57 6.80 5.57 1.57
N PHE A 58 7.25 5.12 2.74
CA PHE A 58 6.71 5.53 4.02
C PHE A 58 7.38 6.80 4.54
N GLN A 59 6.79 7.39 5.57
CA GLN A 59 7.53 8.25 6.47
C GLN A 59 8.16 7.40 7.59
N GLY A 60 9.44 7.59 7.87
CA GLY A 60 10.12 6.98 9.01
C GLY A 60 9.41 7.31 10.33
N GLY A 61 9.23 6.30 11.18
CA GLY A 61 8.43 6.33 12.40
C GLY A 61 6.92 6.13 12.19
N PHE A 62 6.46 6.05 10.93
CA PHE A 62 5.05 5.82 10.55
C PHE A 62 4.92 4.72 9.48
N SER A 63 5.93 3.85 9.41
CA SER A 63 5.98 2.71 8.50
C SER A 63 5.26 1.50 9.08
N SER A 64 4.77 0.63 8.21
CA SER A 64 4.26 -0.69 8.61
C SER A 64 5.41 -1.69 8.75
N ARG A 65 5.38 -2.55 9.78
CA ARG A 65 6.36 -3.65 9.92
C ARG A 65 5.99 -4.89 9.12
N LEU A 66 4.71 -5.04 8.78
CA LEU A 66 4.17 -6.16 8.00
C LEU A 66 3.04 -5.62 7.13
N CYS A 67 3.17 -5.72 5.81
CA CYS A 67 2.04 -5.52 4.92
C CYS A 67 1.53 -6.87 4.39
N THR A 68 0.22 -7.07 4.51
CA THR A 68 -0.48 -8.21 3.92
C THR A 68 -1.11 -7.77 2.60
N LEU A 69 -0.74 -8.44 1.52
CA LEU A 69 -1.29 -8.21 0.18
C LEU A 69 -2.39 -9.24 -0.06
N GLU A 70 -3.60 -8.75 -0.26
CA GLU A 70 -4.75 -9.58 -0.60
C GLU A 70 -5.27 -9.15 -1.97
N GLY A 71 -5.75 -10.09 -2.78
CA GLY A 71 -6.38 -9.73 -4.04
C GLY A 71 -7.49 -10.69 -4.42
N CYS A 72 -8.32 -10.24 -5.35
CA CYS A 72 -9.39 -11.06 -5.88
C CYS A 72 -9.59 -10.79 -7.37
N ARG A 73 -10.24 -11.76 -8.02
CA ARG A 73 -10.84 -11.59 -9.34
C ARG A 73 -12.33 -11.30 -9.20
N GLU A 74 -12.95 -10.81 -10.27
CA GLU A 74 -14.33 -10.35 -10.30
C GLU A 74 -15.29 -11.36 -9.65
N GLY A 75 -16.06 -10.89 -8.67
CA GLY A 75 -17.03 -11.69 -7.93
C GLY A 75 -16.46 -12.67 -6.90
N LYS A 76 -15.15 -12.68 -6.66
CA LYS A 76 -14.50 -13.52 -5.64
C LYS A 76 -14.14 -12.74 -4.37
N GLU A 77 -14.01 -13.48 -3.28
CA GLU A 77 -13.48 -12.97 -2.02
C GLU A 77 -11.98 -12.64 -2.13
N LEU A 78 -11.50 -11.75 -1.26
CA LEU A 78 -10.09 -11.42 -1.15
C LEU A 78 -9.31 -12.60 -0.58
N GLU A 79 -8.27 -13.01 -1.27
CA GLU A 79 -7.36 -14.07 -0.85
C GLU A 79 -5.97 -13.48 -0.65
N GLN A 80 -5.25 -13.98 0.36
CA GLN A 80 -3.88 -13.52 0.62
C GLN A 80 -2.95 -13.97 -0.52
N ILE A 81 -2.26 -13.01 -1.12
CA ILE A 81 -1.29 -13.22 -2.19
C ILE A 81 0.11 -13.36 -1.60
N SER A 82 0.52 -12.38 -0.79
CA SER A 82 1.84 -12.39 -0.18
C SER A 82 1.88 -11.52 1.07
N THR A 83 2.97 -11.65 1.82
CA THR A 83 3.32 -10.75 2.92
C THR A 83 4.66 -10.10 2.62
N VAL A 84 4.78 -8.83 2.99
CA VAL A 84 6.01 -8.06 2.80
C VAL A 84 6.38 -7.33 4.08
N TYR A 85 7.68 -7.17 4.32
CA TYR A 85 8.21 -6.56 5.56
C TYR A 85 9.01 -5.30 5.22
N PRO A 86 8.36 -4.13 5.13
CA PRO A 86 9.05 -2.88 4.87
C PRO A 86 10.00 -2.52 6.01
N GLU A 87 11.06 -1.78 5.66
CA GLU A 87 11.92 -1.11 6.61
C GLU A 87 11.29 0.20 7.08
N ASP A 88 11.59 0.59 8.32
CA ASP A 88 11.18 1.88 8.85
C ASP A 88 12.10 2.98 8.33
N SER A 89 11.81 3.50 7.14
CA SER A 89 12.63 4.52 6.49
C SER A 89 11.81 5.42 5.56
N ASN A 90 12.38 6.59 5.25
CA ASN A 90 11.87 7.48 4.21
C ASN A 90 12.30 7.06 2.79
N ALA A 91 13.03 5.96 2.62
CA ALA A 91 13.48 5.53 1.30
C ALA A 91 12.33 4.89 0.52
N MET A 92 12.35 5.05 -0.81
CA MET A 92 11.45 4.28 -1.67
C MET A 92 11.86 2.80 -1.63
N GLN A 93 10.91 1.95 -1.24
CA GLN A 93 11.08 0.50 -1.16
C GLN A 93 10.38 -0.15 -2.33
N ILE A 94 11.12 -0.98 -3.06
CA ILE A 94 10.64 -1.66 -4.27
C ILE A 94 10.61 -3.14 -3.99
N SER A 95 9.49 -3.80 -4.25
CA SER A 95 9.44 -5.26 -4.17
C SER A 95 10.13 -5.83 -5.39
N PHE A 96 11.26 -6.47 -5.18
CA PHE A 96 11.99 -7.15 -6.24
C PHE A 96 12.04 -8.65 -5.95
N ALA A 97 11.79 -9.45 -6.99
CA ALA A 97 11.99 -10.90 -6.95
C ALA A 97 13.49 -11.22 -7.05
N ALA A 98 14.28 -10.86 -6.04
CA ALA A 98 15.66 -11.36 -5.90
C ALA A 98 15.75 -12.33 -4.73
N LEU A 99 16.33 -13.51 -4.97
CA LEU A 99 16.55 -14.55 -3.95
C LEU A 99 17.07 -13.95 -2.63
N GLY A 100 16.28 -14.06 -1.57
CA GLY A 100 16.62 -13.57 -0.22
C GLY A 100 16.07 -12.19 0.17
N ALA A 101 15.28 -11.52 -0.69
CA ALA A 101 14.68 -10.24 -0.35
C ALA A 101 13.52 -10.39 0.66
N ARG A 102 13.44 -9.46 1.64
CA ARG A 102 12.34 -9.40 2.64
C ARG A 102 11.04 -8.79 2.10
N PHE A 103 11.10 -8.19 0.92
CA PHE A 103 10.02 -7.44 0.29
C PHE A 103 9.79 -8.01 -1.12
N GLN A 104 8.98 -9.07 -1.20
CA GLN A 104 8.68 -9.78 -2.44
C GLN A 104 7.17 -9.88 -2.68
N VAL A 105 6.77 -9.70 -3.93
CA VAL A 105 5.38 -9.86 -4.36
C VAL A 105 5.35 -11.01 -5.37
N GLU A 106 4.46 -11.97 -5.15
CA GLU A 106 4.22 -13.05 -6.11
C GLU A 106 3.43 -12.52 -7.31
N GLU A 107 3.84 -12.89 -8.51
CA GLU A 107 3.15 -12.49 -9.73
C GLU A 107 1.73 -13.04 -9.75
N THR A 108 0.74 -12.15 -9.60
CA THR A 108 -0.66 -12.56 -9.44
C THR A 108 -1.57 -11.74 -10.32
N VAL A 109 -2.53 -12.41 -10.96
CA VAL A 109 -3.55 -11.76 -11.77
C VAL A 109 -4.78 -11.50 -10.92
N LEU A 110 -5.17 -10.22 -10.83
CA LEU A 110 -6.23 -9.73 -9.96
C LEU A 110 -6.96 -8.53 -10.58
N ASP A 111 -8.17 -8.28 -10.08
CA ASP A 111 -8.99 -7.10 -10.40
C ASP A 111 -9.01 -6.11 -9.24
N LYS A 112 -8.76 -6.57 -8.02
CA LYS A 112 -8.64 -5.74 -6.82
C LYS A 112 -7.40 -6.14 -6.03
N LEU A 113 -6.66 -5.15 -5.56
CA LEU A 113 -5.58 -5.32 -4.60
C LEU A 113 -5.94 -4.59 -3.30
N LYS A 114 -5.77 -5.24 -2.16
CA LYS A 114 -5.81 -4.65 -0.84
C LYS A 114 -4.45 -4.81 -0.18
N ILE A 115 -3.93 -3.72 0.36
CA ILE A 115 -2.70 -3.68 1.14
C ILE A 115 -3.13 -3.35 2.56
N THR A 116 -2.97 -4.29 3.48
CA THR A 116 -3.22 -4.09 4.90
C THR A 116 -1.89 -3.82 5.60
N PHE A 117 -1.78 -2.68 6.27
CA PHE A 117 -0.63 -2.25 7.04
C PHE A 117 -0.82 -2.66 8.49
N GLU A 118 0.00 -3.62 8.92
CA GLU A 118 -0.04 -4.18 10.26
C GLU A 118 1.19 -3.74 11.05
N ASN A 119 1.08 -3.79 12.38
CA ASN A 119 2.16 -3.52 13.32
C ASN A 119 2.90 -2.22 12.98
N SER A 120 2.19 -1.08 12.94
CA SER A 120 2.82 0.20 12.68
C SER A 120 3.97 0.47 13.66
N THR A 121 4.97 1.19 13.17
CA THR A 121 6.07 1.73 13.96
C THR A 121 5.63 2.94 14.81
N ASP A 122 4.56 3.63 14.42
CA ASP A 122 3.92 4.68 15.21
C ASP A 122 3.12 4.07 16.37
N PHE A 123 3.22 4.67 17.56
CA PHE A 123 2.55 4.19 18.77
C PHE A 123 1.02 4.18 18.66
N PHE A 124 0.44 5.09 17.87
CA PHE A 124 -1.01 5.18 17.66
C PHE A 124 -1.50 4.38 16.45
N GLY A 125 -0.60 3.64 15.79
CA GLY A 125 -0.96 2.82 14.65
C GLY A 125 -1.18 3.61 13.35
N ARG A 126 -0.73 4.87 13.28
CA ARG A 126 -0.83 5.66 12.06
C ARG A 126 0.13 5.17 10.99
N ILE A 127 -0.24 5.38 9.74
CA ILE A 127 0.57 5.08 8.57
C ILE A 127 0.64 6.32 7.70
N VAL A 128 1.85 6.65 7.24
CA VAL A 128 2.09 7.77 6.32
C VAL A 128 2.78 7.25 5.07
N VAL A 129 2.18 7.49 3.91
CA VAL A 129 2.69 7.07 2.60
C VAL A 129 2.77 8.26 1.66
N TYR A 130 3.99 8.54 1.18
CA TYR A 130 4.25 9.58 0.17
C TYR A 130 3.99 9.04 -1.23
N HIS A 131 4.47 7.84 -1.54
CA HIS A 131 4.34 7.25 -2.86
C HIS A 131 3.88 5.81 -2.80
N LEU A 132 2.91 5.47 -3.64
CA LEU A 132 2.44 4.11 -3.87
C LEU A 132 2.34 3.86 -5.38
N ARG A 133 3.05 2.85 -5.87
CA ARG A 133 2.93 2.39 -7.26
C ARG A 133 2.80 0.87 -7.30
N VAL A 134 1.89 0.40 -8.14
CA VAL A 134 1.76 -1.03 -8.47
C VAL A 134 2.09 -1.15 -9.94
N LEU A 135 3.14 -1.92 -10.24
CA LEU A 135 3.59 -2.19 -11.60
C LEU A 135 3.27 -3.64 -11.97
N GLY A 136 3.09 -3.85 -13.27
CA GLY A 136 2.63 -5.12 -13.81
C GLY A 136 2.24 -5.00 -15.28
N GLU A 137 1.58 -6.04 -15.77
CA GLU A 137 1.08 -6.16 -17.13
C GLU A 137 -0.45 -6.17 -17.14
N ARG A 138 -1.05 -5.70 -18.25
CA ARG A 138 -2.50 -5.74 -18.48
C ARG A 138 -2.87 -6.92 -19.35
#